data_AF-A0A0C3AN87-F1
#
_entry.id   AF-A0A0C3AN87-F1
#
_cell.length_a   1.000
_cell.length_b   1.000
_cell.length_c   1.000
_cell.angle_alpha   90.00
_cell.angle_beta   90.00
_cell.angle_gamma   90.00
#
_symmetry.space_group_name_H-M   'P 1'
#
loop_
_entity.id
_entity.type
_entity.pdbx_description
1 polymer ?
#
loop_
_entity_poly.entity_id
_entity_poly.type
_entity_poly.pdbx_seq_one_letter_code
_entity_poly.pdbx_strand_id
1 'polypeptide(L)'
;MPSFDDDELPGGSGYKDMTSILARSASEISQGGMLAMHNFTLHDAMMAIEVMDPRMDSGVERPEYPKGSFDPYSLLLPEEVCWIIDRTFAAEMSWYGGQSFSQSVFTCLYVHEVVPGRMWYGSRSAVGTPFLDVDARRPIQLLSLVLKAAIYGLLKSCDLAWRELTKGYVIEMEDFNGEKSDRFICETIQENEVLGMLDAAKLWLLSKEATTITMRAELIARIELRRAILTTLSPSSDISRLPPALRVAQAHIRDLRTFAMPPVPADGSPARRAFDPAIAHRLLSVMPLKIVSLPEQVDVWNDYFLLVSRLQEVCVLAQSPSMIQIKEFLELWAYQPPLANRFGIVRSLAYTTLLIAKGELWADNLYKEMTGVSLEAFTSIHPVLIQQTPLSLKASIDKMTQEYFASFFCNRPRQRRKLCNWMGHWAMLPFQLQDLMKSASSLV
;
A
#
# COMPACT_ATOMS: atom_id res chain seq x y z
N MET A 1 -23.84 -29.29 -40.63
CA MET A 1 -23.31 -28.40 -39.57
C MET A 1 -23.41 -29.17 -38.26
N PRO A 2 -22.36 -29.23 -37.43
CA PRO A 2 -22.49 -29.84 -36.11
C PRO A 2 -23.47 -28.97 -35.30
N SER A 3 -24.55 -29.59 -34.83
CA SER A 3 -25.44 -28.98 -33.85
C SER A 3 -24.72 -28.95 -32.51
N PHE A 4 -24.45 -27.76 -31.99
CA PHE A 4 -24.03 -27.57 -30.61
C PHE A 4 -25.28 -27.70 -29.73
N ASP A 5 -25.20 -28.47 -28.64
CA ASP A 5 -26.29 -28.59 -27.67
C ASP A 5 -26.44 -27.25 -26.90
N ASP A 6 -27.70 -26.83 -26.67
CA ASP A 6 -28.11 -25.51 -26.18
C ASP A 6 -27.49 -25.10 -24.81
N ASP A 7 -26.95 -26.04 -24.04
CA ASP A 7 -26.35 -25.79 -22.73
C ASP A 7 -24.85 -25.38 -22.79
N GLU A 8 -24.24 -25.36 -23.98
CA GLU A 8 -22.81 -25.01 -24.15
C GLU A 8 -22.56 -23.56 -24.62
N LEU A 9 -23.60 -22.76 -24.90
CA LEU A 9 -23.44 -21.39 -25.35
C LEU A 9 -23.36 -20.40 -24.16
N PRO A 10 -22.30 -19.58 -24.06
CA PRO A 10 -22.23 -18.52 -23.05
C PRO A 10 -23.38 -17.53 -23.25
N GLY A 11 -24.35 -17.56 -22.33
CA GLY A 11 -25.58 -16.76 -22.36
C GLY A 11 -26.86 -17.57 -22.11
N GLY A 12 -26.92 -18.85 -22.48
CA GLY A 12 -28.14 -19.68 -22.36
C GLY A 12 -29.17 -19.46 -23.48
N SER A 13 -30.37 -20.01 -23.32
CA SER A 13 -31.38 -20.20 -24.40
C SER A 13 -32.16 -18.96 -24.87
N GLY A 14 -31.69 -17.75 -24.56
CA GLY A 14 -32.35 -16.48 -24.89
C GLY A 14 -31.67 -15.62 -25.97
N TYR A 15 -30.59 -16.10 -26.58
CA TYR A 15 -29.73 -15.31 -27.45
C TYR A 15 -30.01 -15.57 -28.93
N LYS A 16 -29.95 -14.51 -29.74
CA LYS A 16 -30.08 -14.59 -31.19
C LYS A 16 -28.75 -14.18 -31.82
N ASP A 17 -28.23 -15.01 -32.73
CA ASP A 17 -27.05 -14.64 -33.50
C ASP A 17 -27.35 -13.44 -34.41
N MET A 18 -26.60 -12.35 -34.18
CA MET A 18 -26.69 -11.10 -34.93
C MET A 18 -25.46 -10.85 -35.82
N THR A 19 -24.52 -11.80 -35.92
CA THR A 19 -23.24 -11.64 -36.61
C THR A 19 -23.41 -11.19 -38.05
N SER A 20 -24.33 -11.82 -38.79
CA SER A 20 -24.59 -11.50 -40.20
C SER A 20 -25.16 -10.09 -40.41
N ILE A 21 -26.00 -9.62 -39.49
CA ILE A 21 -26.59 -8.29 -39.53
C ILE A 21 -25.51 -7.23 -39.25
N LEU A 22 -24.72 -7.44 -38.20
CA LEU A 22 -23.62 -6.54 -37.83
C LEU A 22 -22.58 -6.44 -38.94
N ALA A 23 -22.17 -7.56 -39.56
CA ALA A 23 -21.22 -7.57 -40.66
C ALA A 23 -21.74 -6.81 -41.90
N ARG A 24 -23.02 -6.97 -42.24
CA ARG A 24 -23.65 -6.23 -43.35
C ARG A 24 -23.69 -4.73 -43.06
N SER A 25 -24.19 -4.33 -41.90
CA SER A 25 -24.28 -2.92 -41.52
C SER A 25 -22.90 -2.26 -41.42
N ALA A 26 -21.88 -2.98 -40.93
CA ALA A 26 -20.51 -2.48 -40.90
C ALA A 26 -19.94 -2.21 -42.30
N SER A 27 -20.33 -3.02 -43.31
CA SER A 27 -19.90 -2.81 -44.71
C SER A 27 -20.49 -1.57 -45.37
N GLU A 28 -21.57 -1.01 -44.82
CA GLU A 28 -22.21 0.22 -45.30
C GLU A 28 -21.54 1.49 -44.74
N ILE A 29 -20.67 1.36 -43.73
CA ILE A 29 -19.95 2.48 -43.13
C ILE A 29 -18.80 2.89 -44.06
N SER A 30 -18.80 4.16 -44.48
CA SER A 30 -17.72 4.72 -45.31
C SER A 30 -16.39 4.76 -44.56
N GLN A 31 -15.26 4.72 -45.28
CA GLN A 31 -13.94 4.89 -44.68
C GLN A 31 -13.85 6.20 -43.87
N GLY A 32 -13.39 6.11 -42.62
CA GLY A 32 -13.36 7.23 -41.68
C GLY A 32 -14.66 7.47 -40.91
N GLY A 33 -15.73 6.74 -41.24
CA GLY A 33 -16.96 6.70 -40.45
C GLY A 33 -16.81 5.81 -39.22
N MET A 34 -17.44 6.21 -38.12
CA MET A 34 -17.51 5.45 -36.88
C MET A 34 -18.94 5.57 -36.32
N LEU A 35 -19.55 4.44 -35.98
CA LEU A 35 -20.80 4.41 -35.25
C LEU A 35 -20.49 4.35 -33.75
N ALA A 36 -20.84 5.39 -33.01
CA ALA A 36 -20.63 5.47 -31.57
C ALA A 36 -21.78 6.22 -30.89
N MET A 37 -21.86 6.12 -29.56
CA MET A 37 -22.78 6.95 -28.77
C MET A 37 -22.41 8.43 -28.89
N HIS A 38 -23.40 9.32 -28.77
CA HIS A 38 -23.20 10.77 -28.97
C HIS A 38 -22.07 11.34 -28.08
N ASN A 39 -21.94 10.84 -26.85
CA ASN A 39 -20.96 11.30 -25.87
C ASN A 39 -19.64 10.51 -25.88
N PHE A 40 -19.48 9.50 -26.74
CA PHE A 40 -18.25 8.73 -26.84
C PHE A 40 -17.22 9.50 -27.67
N THR A 41 -16.03 9.72 -27.11
CA THR A 41 -14.94 10.40 -27.79
C THR A 41 -13.84 9.41 -28.20
N LEU A 42 -13.05 9.76 -29.22
CA LEU A 42 -11.88 8.98 -29.59
C LEU A 42 -10.81 8.95 -28.49
N HIS A 43 -10.82 9.92 -27.57
CA HIS A 43 -9.95 9.90 -26.40
C HIS A 43 -10.34 8.76 -25.45
N ASP A 44 -11.63 8.48 -25.29
CA ASP A 44 -12.11 7.34 -24.48
C ASP A 44 -11.66 6.01 -25.10
N ALA A 45 -11.66 5.93 -26.44
CA ALA A 45 -11.18 4.76 -27.18
C ALA A 45 -9.69 4.47 -26.96
N MET A 46 -8.86 5.46 -26.60
CA MET A 46 -7.42 5.27 -26.37
C MET A 46 -7.11 4.40 -25.14
N MET A 47 -8.09 4.19 -24.25
CA MET A 47 -7.92 3.33 -23.06
C MET A 47 -8.45 1.90 -23.28
N ALA A 48 -8.98 1.59 -24.47
CA ALA A 48 -9.54 0.27 -24.76
C ALA A 48 -8.45 -0.82 -24.75
N ILE A 49 -8.83 -2.00 -24.26
CA ILE A 49 -8.01 -3.21 -24.33
C ILE A 49 -8.37 -3.97 -25.60
N GLU A 50 -7.36 -4.37 -26.38
CA GLU A 50 -7.54 -5.22 -27.55
C GLU A 50 -7.40 -6.69 -27.16
N VAL A 51 -8.47 -7.46 -27.39
CA VAL A 51 -8.47 -8.92 -27.19
C VAL A 51 -7.64 -9.58 -28.28
N MET A 52 -6.94 -10.66 -27.93
CA MET A 52 -5.95 -11.36 -28.76
C MET A 52 -4.65 -10.60 -29.08
N ASP A 53 -4.48 -9.35 -28.62
CA ASP A 53 -3.16 -8.69 -28.71
C ASP A 53 -2.25 -9.21 -27.58
N PRO A 54 -1.05 -9.75 -27.88
CA PRO A 54 -0.16 -10.33 -26.88
C PRO A 54 0.32 -9.37 -25.79
N ARG A 55 0.21 -8.05 -25.98
CA ARG A 55 0.63 -7.02 -25.02
C ARG A 55 -0.53 -6.47 -24.22
N MET A 56 -1.74 -6.42 -24.79
CA MET A 56 -2.92 -5.86 -24.14
C MET A 56 -3.82 -6.91 -23.49
N ASP A 57 -3.90 -8.11 -24.06
CA ASP A 57 -4.73 -9.20 -23.56
C ASP A 57 -3.96 -10.04 -22.52
N SER A 58 -4.40 -9.96 -21.27
CA SER A 58 -3.89 -10.79 -20.18
C SER A 58 -4.47 -12.21 -20.20
N GLY A 59 -5.55 -12.47 -20.92
CA GLY A 59 -6.17 -13.80 -21.04
C GLY A 59 -5.46 -14.75 -21.99
N VAL A 60 -4.57 -14.23 -22.85
CA VAL A 60 -3.75 -15.06 -23.75
C VAL A 60 -2.72 -15.85 -22.95
N GLU A 61 -2.79 -17.18 -23.02
CA GLU A 61 -1.84 -18.08 -22.36
C GLU A 61 -0.41 -17.85 -22.87
N ARG A 62 0.56 -17.80 -21.94
CA ARG A 62 1.96 -17.53 -22.27
C ARG A 62 2.89 -18.57 -21.65
N PRO A 63 4.06 -18.84 -22.27
CA PRO A 63 5.05 -19.77 -21.73
C PRO A 63 5.54 -19.42 -20.32
N GLU A 64 5.49 -18.14 -19.95
CA GLU A 64 5.91 -17.62 -18.65
C GLU A 64 4.90 -17.93 -17.52
N TYR A 65 3.69 -18.38 -17.85
CA TYR A 65 2.67 -18.69 -16.85
C TYR A 65 3.04 -19.97 -16.09
N PRO A 66 2.84 -20.01 -14.76
CA PRO A 66 3.24 -21.15 -13.96
C PRO A 66 2.47 -22.40 -14.40
N LYS A 67 3.23 -23.48 -14.62
CA LYS A 67 2.69 -24.79 -14.99
C LYS A 67 2.41 -25.61 -13.73
N GLY A 68 1.14 -25.96 -13.52
CA GLY A 68 0.70 -26.84 -12.43
C GLY A 68 -0.38 -26.23 -11.54
N SER A 69 -1.03 -27.07 -10.75
CA SER A 69 -2.05 -26.65 -9.78
C SER A 69 -1.41 -26.34 -8.43
N PHE A 70 -1.82 -25.22 -7.84
CA PHE A 70 -1.58 -24.88 -6.45
C PHE A 70 -2.63 -25.58 -5.56
N ASP A 71 -2.19 -26.16 -4.45
CA ASP A 71 -3.06 -26.73 -3.41
C ASP A 71 -2.80 -26.01 -2.08
N PRO A 72 -3.75 -25.20 -1.57
CA PRO A 72 -3.57 -24.40 -0.35
C PRO A 72 -3.49 -25.21 0.94
N TYR A 73 -3.75 -26.52 0.87
CA TYR A 73 -3.74 -27.43 2.01
C TYR A 73 -2.52 -28.38 2.01
N SER A 74 -1.60 -28.23 1.06
CA SER A 74 -0.36 -29.00 1.02
C SER A 74 0.50 -28.68 2.25
N LEU A 75 0.92 -29.72 2.98
CA LEU A 75 1.75 -29.57 4.17
C LEU A 75 3.16 -29.10 3.79
N LEU A 76 3.74 -28.20 4.60
CA LEU A 76 5.00 -27.50 4.30
C LEU A 76 6.08 -27.83 5.32
N LEU A 77 7.34 -27.80 4.88
CA LEU A 77 8.50 -27.81 5.76
C LEU A 77 8.69 -26.42 6.43
N PRO A 78 9.40 -26.34 7.57
CA PRO A 78 9.69 -25.06 8.22
C PRO A 78 10.46 -24.08 7.31
N GLU A 79 11.43 -24.57 6.53
CA GLU A 79 12.21 -23.78 5.58
C GLU A 79 11.32 -23.22 4.45
N GLU A 80 10.36 -24.02 3.99
CA GLU A 80 9.37 -23.65 2.98
C GLU A 80 8.45 -22.53 3.50
N VAL A 81 8.02 -22.60 4.77
CA VAL A 81 7.22 -21.54 5.41
C VAL A 81 8.03 -20.27 5.59
N CYS A 82 9.29 -20.36 6.06
CA CYS A 82 10.20 -19.21 6.12
C CYS A 82 10.32 -18.53 4.75
N TRP A 83 10.53 -19.32 3.69
CA TRP A 83 10.65 -18.81 2.32
C TRP A 83 9.36 -18.12 1.86
N ILE A 84 8.18 -18.72 2.09
CA ILE A 84 6.90 -18.10 1.72
C ILE A 84 6.72 -16.77 2.45
N ILE A 85 6.95 -16.73 3.77
CA ILE A 85 6.80 -15.50 4.56
C ILE A 85 7.78 -14.42 4.07
N ASP A 86 9.03 -14.77 3.77
CA ASP A 86 10.00 -13.84 3.19
C ASP A 86 9.50 -13.22 1.88
N ARG A 87 8.98 -14.06 0.98
CA ARG A 87 8.39 -13.61 -0.29
C ARG A 87 7.16 -12.73 -0.08
N THR A 88 6.38 -12.91 0.99
CA THR A 88 5.27 -12.00 1.32
C THR A 88 5.75 -10.60 1.73
N PHE A 89 6.85 -10.51 2.49
CA PHE A 89 7.49 -9.22 2.79
C PHE A 89 8.04 -8.57 1.51
N ALA A 90 8.62 -9.36 0.60
CA ALA A 90 9.08 -8.87 -0.70
C ALA A 90 7.93 -8.33 -1.56
N ALA A 91 6.79 -9.02 -1.55
CA ALA A 91 5.58 -8.61 -2.26
C ALA A 91 5.01 -7.31 -1.68
N GLU A 92 4.93 -7.20 -0.36
CA GLU A 92 4.49 -5.97 0.32
C GLU A 92 5.40 -4.77 0.00
N MET A 93 6.72 -4.96 0.04
CA MET A 93 7.67 -3.89 -0.34
C MET A 93 7.59 -3.51 -1.81
N SER A 94 7.32 -4.47 -2.70
CA SER A 94 7.10 -4.18 -4.12
C SER A 94 5.86 -3.30 -4.33
N TRP A 95 4.80 -3.56 -3.59
CA TRP A 95 3.59 -2.73 -3.59
C TRP A 95 3.86 -1.32 -3.04
N TYR A 96 4.57 -1.21 -1.90
CA TYR A 96 5.01 0.11 -1.39
C TYR A 96 5.91 0.87 -2.37
N GLY A 97 6.62 0.15 -3.25
CA GLY A 97 7.42 0.70 -4.34
C GLY A 97 6.63 1.16 -5.57
N GLY A 98 5.29 1.03 -5.58
CA GLY A 98 4.41 1.52 -6.64
C GLY A 98 3.88 0.45 -7.60
N GLN A 99 4.26 -0.83 -7.43
CA GLN A 99 3.65 -1.91 -8.21
C GLN A 99 2.18 -2.09 -7.81
N SER A 100 1.35 -2.60 -8.72
CA SER A 100 -0.04 -2.98 -8.37
C SER A 100 -0.07 -4.19 -7.45
N PHE A 101 -1.19 -4.38 -6.73
CA PHE A 101 -1.40 -5.60 -5.94
C PHE A 101 -1.28 -6.87 -6.80
N SER A 102 -1.82 -6.82 -8.03
CA SER A 102 -1.77 -7.91 -9.03
C SER A 102 -0.36 -8.24 -9.52
N GLN A 103 0.59 -7.32 -9.44
CA GLN A 103 2.01 -7.55 -9.75
C GLN A 103 2.85 -7.94 -8.53
N SER A 104 2.28 -7.89 -7.32
CA SER A 104 3.02 -8.01 -6.08
C SER A 104 2.32 -8.93 -5.07
N VAL A 105 1.53 -8.39 -4.13
CA VAL A 105 0.91 -9.15 -3.02
C VAL A 105 0.05 -10.31 -3.51
N PHE A 106 -0.76 -10.10 -4.56
CA PHE A 106 -1.64 -11.14 -5.11
C PHE A 106 -0.91 -12.24 -5.86
N THR A 107 0.39 -12.08 -6.12
CA THR A 107 1.19 -13.18 -6.64
C THR A 107 1.29 -14.32 -5.63
N CYS A 108 1.18 -14.04 -4.32
CA CYS A 108 1.08 -15.07 -3.28
C CYS A 108 -0.33 -15.69 -3.30
N LEU A 109 -0.46 -16.93 -3.73
CA LEU A 109 -1.76 -17.56 -3.95
C LEU A 109 -2.56 -17.80 -2.65
N TYR A 110 -1.87 -17.92 -1.52
CA TYR A 110 -2.51 -18.06 -0.21
C TYR A 110 -3.41 -16.89 0.18
N VAL A 111 -3.18 -15.69 -0.36
CA VAL A 111 -4.03 -14.53 -0.05
C VAL A 111 -5.45 -14.69 -0.58
N HIS A 112 -5.64 -15.46 -1.66
CA HIS A 112 -6.95 -15.68 -2.29
C HIS A 112 -7.81 -16.69 -1.51
N GLU A 113 -7.22 -17.43 -0.58
CA GLU A 113 -7.94 -18.32 0.35
C GLU A 113 -8.58 -17.56 1.53
N VAL A 114 -8.22 -16.29 1.70
CA VAL A 114 -8.79 -15.43 2.73
C VAL A 114 -10.04 -14.77 2.18
N VAL A 115 -11.21 -15.26 2.60
CA VAL A 115 -12.52 -14.81 2.11
C VAL A 115 -13.35 -14.24 3.27
N PRO A 116 -14.11 -13.15 3.08
CA PRO A 116 -15.02 -12.65 4.10
C PRO A 116 -15.98 -13.73 4.61
N GLY A 117 -16.13 -13.84 5.93
CA GLY A 117 -17.06 -14.79 6.56
C GLY A 117 -16.67 -16.26 6.45
N ARG A 118 -15.53 -16.60 5.84
CA ARG A 118 -14.96 -17.96 5.84
C ARG A 118 -13.54 -17.91 6.37
N MET A 119 -13.24 -18.73 7.38
CA MET A 119 -11.84 -18.99 7.70
C MET A 119 -11.25 -19.87 6.58
N TRP A 120 -9.96 -19.66 6.27
CA TRP A 120 -9.11 -20.50 5.39
C TRP A 120 -9.32 -22.03 5.60
N TYR A 121 -9.81 -22.44 6.77
CA TYR A 121 -10.14 -23.84 7.12
C TYR A 121 -11.62 -24.23 7.00
N GLY A 122 -12.41 -23.49 6.24
CA GLY A 122 -13.78 -23.83 5.88
C GLY A 122 -13.85 -25.06 4.96
N SER A 123 -13.70 -26.25 5.55
CA SER A 123 -14.07 -27.57 5.02
C SER A 123 -13.15 -28.22 3.95
N ARG A 124 -11.97 -28.72 4.38
CA ARG A 124 -11.52 -30.08 3.96
C ARG A 124 -11.90 -31.18 4.97
N SER A 125 -12.33 -30.83 6.18
CA SER A 125 -12.80 -31.82 7.18
C SER A 125 -14.17 -32.43 6.90
N ALA A 126 -14.88 -32.05 5.83
CA ALA A 126 -16.14 -32.71 5.46
C ALA A 126 -15.97 -33.92 4.53
N VAL A 127 -14.77 -34.20 4.01
CA VAL A 127 -14.52 -35.41 3.22
C VAL A 127 -13.44 -36.20 3.95
N GLY A 128 -13.83 -37.29 4.59
CA GLY A 128 -13.01 -38.13 5.45
C GLY A 128 -11.84 -38.80 4.74
N THR A 129 -10.82 -38.04 4.33
CA THR A 129 -9.50 -38.58 4.04
C THR A 129 -8.85 -38.93 5.38
N PRO A 130 -8.59 -40.22 5.66
CA PRO A 130 -7.86 -40.62 6.85
C PRO A 130 -6.51 -39.91 6.89
N PHE A 131 -6.00 -39.65 8.08
CA PHE A 131 -4.65 -39.17 8.37
C PHE A 131 -3.61 -40.03 7.63
N LEU A 132 -3.33 -39.70 6.37
CA LEU A 132 -2.35 -40.37 5.52
C LEU A 132 -0.98 -39.78 5.86
N ASP A 133 -0.12 -40.67 6.37
CA ASP A 133 1.32 -40.51 6.60
C ASP A 133 1.77 -39.08 6.96
N VAL A 134 1.55 -38.68 8.21
CA VAL A 134 1.93 -37.36 8.72
C VAL A 134 3.46 -37.31 8.80
N ASP A 135 4.12 -36.84 7.74
CA ASP A 135 5.54 -36.50 7.78
C ASP A 135 5.75 -35.58 8.99
N ALA A 136 6.45 -36.10 10.01
CA ALA A 136 6.68 -35.38 11.26
C ALA A 136 7.43 -34.06 11.05
N ARG A 137 8.10 -33.90 9.89
CA ARG A 137 8.77 -32.66 9.49
C ARG A 137 7.81 -31.61 8.91
N ARG A 138 6.58 -31.99 8.57
CA ARG A 138 5.54 -31.11 7.99
C ARG A 138 4.29 -31.03 8.87
N PRO A 139 4.40 -30.60 10.14
CA PRO A 139 3.25 -30.50 11.03
C PRO A 139 2.21 -29.52 10.48
N ILE A 140 0.93 -29.90 10.55
CA ILE A 140 -0.19 -29.11 10.00
C ILE A 140 -0.26 -27.68 10.57
N GLN A 141 0.20 -27.48 11.80
CA GLN A 141 0.22 -26.19 12.49
C GLN A 141 1.14 -25.16 11.82
N LEU A 142 2.17 -25.59 11.07
CA LEU A 142 2.94 -24.67 10.24
C LEU A 142 2.07 -23.98 9.19
N LEU A 143 1.09 -24.70 8.64
CA LEU A 143 0.13 -24.16 7.70
C LEU A 143 -1.04 -23.48 8.42
N SER A 144 -1.63 -24.15 9.41
CA SER A 144 -2.91 -23.75 10.02
C SER A 144 -2.82 -22.67 11.10
N LEU A 145 -1.65 -22.50 11.71
CA LEU A 145 -1.38 -21.45 12.68
C LEU A 145 -0.36 -20.46 12.12
N VAL A 146 0.84 -20.93 11.76
CA VAL A 146 1.97 -20.03 11.45
C VAL A 146 1.78 -19.29 10.13
N LEU A 147 1.67 -20.02 9.01
CA LEU A 147 1.51 -19.39 7.69
C LEU A 147 0.19 -18.62 7.59
N LYS A 148 -0.92 -19.21 8.09
CA LYS A 148 -2.21 -18.51 8.19
C LYS A 148 -2.05 -17.17 8.90
N ALA A 149 -1.48 -17.13 10.11
CA ALA A 149 -1.31 -15.89 10.85
C ALA A 149 -0.43 -14.87 10.08
N ALA A 150 0.64 -15.33 9.42
CA ALA A 150 1.49 -14.47 8.62
C ALA A 150 0.75 -13.83 7.43
N ILE A 151 -0.12 -14.58 6.73
CA ILE A 151 -0.90 -14.07 5.59
C ILE A 151 -2.02 -13.12 6.04
N TYR A 152 -2.73 -13.44 7.14
CA TYR A 152 -3.70 -12.49 7.71
C TYR A 152 -2.99 -11.21 8.18
N GLY A 153 -1.80 -11.36 8.77
CA GLY A 153 -0.91 -10.24 9.10
C GLY A 153 -0.56 -9.40 7.89
N LEU A 154 -0.11 -10.02 6.79
CA LEU A 154 0.20 -9.36 5.53
C LEU A 154 -0.99 -8.55 5.01
N LEU A 155 -2.13 -9.21 4.82
CA LEU A 155 -3.32 -8.57 4.26
C LEU A 155 -3.79 -7.42 5.15
N LYS A 156 -3.78 -7.61 6.48
CA LYS A 156 -4.18 -6.54 7.39
C LYS A 156 -3.20 -5.37 7.38
N SER A 157 -1.89 -5.62 7.28
CA SER A 157 -0.90 -4.56 7.05
C SER A 157 -1.20 -3.80 5.75
N CYS A 158 -1.53 -4.51 4.66
CA CYS A 158 -1.92 -3.90 3.40
C CYS A 158 -3.22 -3.08 3.50
N ASP A 159 -4.26 -3.55 4.21
CA ASP A 159 -5.49 -2.78 4.45
C ASP A 159 -5.20 -1.46 5.18
N LEU A 160 -4.44 -1.50 6.28
CA LEU A 160 -4.11 -0.30 7.04
C LEU A 160 -3.25 0.67 6.23
N ALA A 161 -2.25 0.16 5.50
CA ALA A 161 -1.44 0.98 4.63
C ALA A 161 -2.25 1.57 3.47
N TRP A 162 -3.20 0.82 2.89
CA TRP A 162 -4.08 1.31 1.83
C TRP A 162 -4.97 2.45 2.36
N ARG A 163 -5.57 2.28 3.54
CA ARG A 163 -6.35 3.35 4.20
C ARG A 163 -5.52 4.60 4.46
N GLU A 164 -4.26 4.44 4.85
CA GLU A 164 -3.34 5.56 5.02
C GLU A 164 -3.06 6.26 3.70
N LEU A 165 -2.70 5.52 2.65
CA LEU A 165 -2.35 6.05 1.34
C LEU A 165 -3.53 6.79 0.66
N THR A 166 -4.76 6.33 0.90
CA THR A 166 -5.98 6.95 0.37
C THR A 166 -6.43 8.23 1.08
N LYS A 167 -5.71 8.70 2.11
CA LYS A 167 -5.98 10.01 2.76
C LYS A 167 -5.70 11.21 1.85
N GLY A 168 -5.05 11.01 0.70
CA GLY A 168 -4.77 12.06 -0.28
C GLY A 168 -3.47 12.84 -0.06
N TYR A 169 -2.60 12.38 0.85
CA TYR A 169 -1.28 12.98 1.07
C TYR A 169 -0.26 12.61 -0.01
N VAL A 170 -0.48 11.47 -0.65
CA VAL A 170 0.29 10.96 -1.80
C VAL A 170 -0.64 10.69 -2.96
N ILE A 171 -0.08 10.54 -4.16
CA ILE A 171 -0.87 10.47 -5.41
C ILE A 171 -1.02 9.03 -5.86
N GLU A 172 -2.26 8.57 -6.00
CA GLU A 172 -2.58 7.27 -6.61
C GLU A 172 -2.16 7.23 -8.08
N MET A 173 -1.72 6.06 -8.56
CA MET A 173 -1.16 5.83 -9.89
C MET A 173 0.19 6.52 -10.16
N GLU A 174 0.79 7.17 -9.16
CA GLU A 174 2.14 7.75 -9.24
C GLU A 174 3.02 7.30 -8.08
N ASP A 175 2.55 7.48 -6.84
CA ASP A 175 3.28 7.13 -5.62
C ASP A 175 2.95 5.72 -5.12
N PHE A 176 1.74 5.25 -5.40
CA PHE A 176 1.26 3.90 -5.09
C PHE A 176 0.13 3.52 -6.08
N ASN A 177 -0.21 2.24 -6.14
CA ASN A 177 -1.36 1.75 -6.89
C ASN A 177 -2.40 1.17 -5.92
N GLY A 178 -3.61 1.73 -5.95
CA GLY A 178 -4.71 1.39 -5.05
C GLY A 178 -5.66 0.31 -5.56
N GLU A 179 -5.47 -0.20 -6.79
CA GLU A 179 -6.39 -1.16 -7.43
C GLU A 179 -6.27 -2.56 -6.80
N LYS A 180 -7.39 -3.05 -6.25
CA LYS A 180 -7.48 -4.32 -5.52
C LYS A 180 -7.98 -5.49 -6.38
N SER A 181 -8.35 -5.26 -7.65
CA SER A 181 -8.88 -6.30 -8.54
C SER A 181 -10.07 -7.08 -7.96
N ASP A 182 -10.93 -6.39 -7.20
CA ASP A 182 -12.06 -6.95 -6.44
C ASP A 182 -11.66 -8.08 -5.47
N ARG A 183 -10.45 -8.02 -4.92
CA ARG A 183 -9.95 -8.97 -3.92
C ARG A 183 -9.99 -8.38 -2.52
N PHE A 184 -10.32 -9.26 -1.58
CA PHE A 184 -10.38 -8.96 -0.17
C PHE A 184 -8.97 -8.86 0.43
N ILE A 185 -8.72 -7.81 1.20
CA ILE A 185 -7.43 -7.60 1.89
C ILE A 185 -7.63 -7.44 3.41
N CYS A 186 -8.60 -8.14 3.99
CA CYS A 186 -8.91 -8.11 5.44
C CYS A 186 -9.52 -6.79 5.96
N GLU A 187 -10.25 -6.05 5.13
CA GLU A 187 -10.84 -4.77 5.52
C GLU A 187 -11.86 -4.88 6.67
N THR A 188 -12.58 -6.00 6.74
CA THR A 188 -13.63 -6.26 7.74
C THR A 188 -13.11 -6.96 9.00
N ILE A 189 -11.86 -7.42 9.00
CA ILE A 189 -11.26 -8.16 10.13
C ILE A 189 -10.62 -7.18 11.09
N GLN A 190 -10.84 -7.36 12.38
CA GLN A 190 -10.31 -6.46 13.41
C GLN A 190 -8.80 -6.67 13.60
N GLU A 191 -8.08 -5.57 13.85
CA GLU A 191 -6.61 -5.62 14.07
C GLU A 191 -6.24 -6.55 15.23
N ASN A 192 -6.96 -6.46 16.35
CA ASN A 192 -6.74 -7.30 17.53
C ASN A 192 -6.94 -8.80 17.25
N GLU A 193 -7.82 -9.15 16.32
CA GLU A 193 -8.03 -10.55 15.93
C GLU A 193 -6.79 -11.09 15.21
N VAL A 194 -6.25 -10.33 14.26
CA VAL A 194 -5.03 -10.70 13.52
C VAL A 194 -3.81 -10.73 14.45
N LEU A 195 -3.69 -9.77 15.37
CA LEU A 195 -2.67 -9.79 16.42
C LEU A 195 -2.78 -11.05 17.29
N GLY A 196 -4.00 -11.45 17.67
CA GLY A 196 -4.25 -12.70 18.39
C GLY A 196 -3.83 -13.95 17.61
N MET A 197 -4.02 -13.97 16.28
CA MET A 197 -3.53 -15.08 15.44
C MET A 197 -2.00 -15.16 15.43
N LEU A 198 -1.32 -14.02 15.34
CA LEU A 198 0.16 -13.94 15.38
C LEU A 198 0.69 -14.37 16.76
N ASP A 199 0.04 -13.94 17.84
CA ASP A 199 0.37 -14.34 19.21
C ASP A 199 0.17 -15.85 19.42
N ALA A 200 -0.91 -16.44 18.87
CA ALA A 200 -1.16 -17.88 18.92
C ALA A 200 -0.10 -18.68 18.12
N ALA A 201 0.30 -18.20 16.94
CA ALA A 201 1.36 -18.81 16.15
C ALA A 201 2.70 -18.82 16.89
N LYS A 202 3.07 -17.69 17.50
CA LYS A 202 4.27 -17.58 18.36
C LYS A 202 4.20 -18.54 19.54
N LEU A 203 3.06 -18.57 20.26
CA LEU A 203 2.89 -19.43 21.43
C LEU A 203 3.07 -20.90 21.06
N TRP A 204 2.52 -21.33 19.92
CA TRP A 204 2.72 -22.68 19.43
C TRP A 204 4.18 -22.97 19.07
N LEU A 205 4.88 -22.06 18.40
CA LEU A 205 6.32 -22.20 18.09
C LEU A 205 7.20 -22.29 19.35
N LEU A 206 6.76 -21.71 20.47
CA LEU A 206 7.44 -21.82 21.77
C LEU A 206 7.05 -23.07 22.56
N SER A 207 6.03 -23.80 22.13
CA SER A 207 5.53 -24.99 22.83
C SER A 207 6.50 -26.18 22.75
N LYS A 208 6.24 -27.19 23.58
CA LYS A 208 6.99 -28.45 23.56
C LYS A 208 6.83 -29.22 22.25
N GLU A 209 5.67 -29.09 21.60
CA GLU A 209 5.35 -29.77 20.33
C GLU A 209 6.21 -29.27 19.17
N ALA A 210 6.63 -28.00 19.22
CA ALA A 210 7.44 -27.36 18.18
C ALA A 210 8.96 -27.52 18.40
N THR A 211 9.41 -28.30 19.39
CA THR A 211 10.84 -28.38 19.75
C THR A 211 11.72 -29.02 18.67
N THR A 212 11.15 -29.90 17.85
CA THR A 212 11.84 -30.60 16.76
C THR A 212 11.84 -29.81 15.44
N ILE A 213 11.16 -28.66 15.41
CA ILE A 213 11.03 -27.81 14.21
C ILE A 213 12.36 -27.13 13.90
N THR A 214 12.86 -27.33 12.69
CA THR A 214 14.00 -26.58 12.14
C THR A 214 13.62 -25.12 11.88
N MET A 215 14.58 -24.21 11.87
CA MET A 215 14.36 -22.77 11.66
C MET A 215 13.31 -22.13 12.61
N ARG A 216 13.13 -22.68 13.80
CA ARG A 216 12.08 -22.25 14.74
C ARG A 216 12.27 -20.81 15.23
N ALA A 217 13.50 -20.40 15.53
CA ALA A 217 13.80 -19.04 15.97
C ALA A 217 13.56 -18.03 14.84
N GLU A 218 13.88 -18.44 13.62
CA GLU A 218 13.74 -17.69 12.38
C GLU A 218 12.26 -17.50 12.01
N LEU A 219 11.40 -18.51 12.23
CA LEU A 219 9.95 -18.39 12.11
C LEU A 219 9.38 -17.42 13.15
N ILE A 220 9.80 -17.55 14.42
CA ILE A 220 9.36 -16.64 15.49
C ILE A 220 9.71 -15.19 15.14
N ALA A 221 10.94 -14.93 14.70
CA ALA A 221 11.38 -13.58 14.32
C ALA A 221 10.56 -12.98 13.17
N ARG A 222 10.14 -13.79 12.18
CA ARG A 222 9.26 -13.35 11.09
C ARG A 222 7.85 -13.01 11.57
N ILE A 223 7.27 -13.86 12.43
CA ILE A 223 5.94 -13.63 13.02
C ILE A 223 5.95 -12.37 13.90
N GLU A 224 7.00 -12.19 14.70
CA GLU A 224 7.19 -11.00 15.53
C GLU A 224 7.41 -9.74 14.71
N LEU A 225 8.21 -9.80 13.64
CA LEU A 225 8.35 -8.67 12.73
C LEU A 225 7.00 -8.31 12.11
N ARG A 226 6.24 -9.29 11.62
CA ARG A 226 4.90 -9.06 11.05
C ARG A 226 3.98 -8.38 12.06
N ARG A 227 3.99 -8.87 13.31
CA ARG A 227 3.24 -8.27 14.42
C ARG A 227 3.66 -6.83 14.71
N ALA A 228 4.97 -6.58 14.75
CA ALA A 228 5.51 -5.25 15.01
C ALA A 228 5.15 -4.26 13.90
N ILE A 229 5.30 -4.64 12.63
CA ILE A 229 4.90 -3.83 11.46
C ILE A 229 3.40 -3.53 11.50
N LEU A 230 2.55 -4.54 11.75
CA LEU A 230 1.11 -4.31 11.89
C LEU A 230 0.79 -3.28 12.98
N THR A 231 1.46 -3.38 14.14
CA THR A 231 1.30 -2.43 15.25
C THR A 231 1.75 -1.01 14.87
N THR A 232 2.76 -0.86 14.03
CA THR A 232 3.22 0.47 13.56
C THR A 232 2.26 1.13 12.56
N LEU A 233 1.45 0.33 11.87
CA LEU A 233 0.46 0.80 10.89
C LEU A 233 -0.92 1.06 11.53
N SER A 234 -1.17 0.49 12.72
CA SER A 234 -2.41 0.71 13.47
C SER A 234 -2.67 2.21 13.70
N PRO A 235 -3.84 2.73 13.31
CA PRO A 235 -4.18 4.12 13.50
C PRO A 235 -4.27 4.43 15.00
N SER A 236 -3.49 5.42 15.46
CA SER A 236 -3.48 5.85 16.85
C SER A 236 -3.39 7.37 16.93
N SER A 237 -4.25 7.99 17.72
CA SER A 237 -4.12 9.40 18.10
C SER A 237 -2.99 9.63 19.11
N ASP A 238 -2.58 8.57 19.82
CA ASP A 238 -1.49 8.59 20.79
C ASP A 238 -0.18 8.20 20.10
N ILE A 239 0.59 9.21 19.70
CA ILE A 239 1.88 9.06 19.02
C ILE A 239 2.94 8.42 19.93
N SER A 240 2.78 8.50 21.25
CA SER A 240 3.77 7.95 22.19
C SER A 240 3.93 6.42 22.09
N ARG A 241 2.94 5.74 21.51
CA ARG A 241 2.92 4.29 21.28
C ARG A 241 3.75 3.86 20.06
N LEU A 242 3.99 4.75 19.11
CA LEU A 242 4.66 4.43 17.86
C LEU A 242 6.18 4.17 18.03
N PRO A 243 6.96 4.98 18.77
CA PRO A 243 8.40 4.75 18.94
C PRO A 243 8.76 3.37 19.54
N PRO A 244 8.08 2.85 20.59
CA PRO A 244 8.32 1.50 21.08
C PRO A 244 8.08 0.44 20.00
N ALA A 245 6.97 0.52 19.26
CA ALA A 245 6.65 -0.44 18.20
C ALA A 245 7.70 -0.44 17.08
N LEU A 246 8.16 0.75 16.67
CA LEU A 246 9.23 0.91 15.67
C LEU A 246 10.56 0.33 16.16
N ARG A 247 10.91 0.51 17.44
CA ARG A 247 12.14 -0.11 18.01
C ARG A 247 12.08 -1.63 18.00
N VAL A 248 10.93 -2.20 18.34
CA VAL A 248 10.71 -3.66 18.28
C VAL A 248 10.83 -4.17 16.85
N ALA A 249 10.20 -3.51 15.88
CA ALA A 249 10.32 -3.86 14.46
C ALA A 249 11.79 -3.80 14.00
N GLN A 250 12.51 -2.74 14.36
CA GLN A 250 13.92 -2.56 14.00
C GLN A 250 14.82 -3.65 14.60
N ALA A 251 14.54 -4.09 15.84
CA ALA A 251 15.28 -5.18 16.48
C ALA A 251 15.09 -6.49 15.71
N HIS A 252 13.84 -6.87 15.39
CA HIS A 252 13.57 -8.09 14.63
C HIS A 252 14.14 -8.06 13.21
N ILE A 253 14.15 -6.90 12.55
CA ILE A 253 14.83 -6.75 11.24
C ILE A 253 16.34 -6.99 11.39
N ARG A 254 16.98 -6.52 12.47
CA ARG A 254 18.40 -6.80 12.73
C ARG A 254 18.64 -8.29 12.95
N ASP A 255 17.80 -8.95 13.75
CA ASP A 255 17.91 -10.39 13.99
C ASP A 255 17.79 -11.18 12.67
N LEU A 256 16.78 -10.86 11.84
CA LEU A 256 16.56 -11.51 10.54
C LEU A 256 17.74 -11.34 9.58
N ARG A 257 18.47 -10.23 9.65
CA ARG A 257 19.69 -10.01 8.86
C ARG A 257 20.89 -10.85 9.33
N THR A 258 20.84 -11.38 10.55
CA THR A 258 21.90 -12.27 11.09
C THR A 258 21.62 -13.75 10.82
N PHE A 259 20.35 -14.13 10.64
CA PHE A 259 19.99 -15.51 10.33
C PHE A 259 20.43 -15.92 8.93
N ALA A 260 20.67 -17.22 8.77
CA ALA A 260 20.87 -17.80 7.45
C ALA A 260 19.56 -17.68 6.64
N MET A 261 19.71 -17.31 5.37
CA MET A 261 18.59 -17.29 4.43
C MET A 261 18.01 -18.70 4.27
N PRO A 262 16.67 -18.87 4.27
CA PRO A 262 16.07 -20.16 3.98
C PRO A 262 16.51 -20.64 2.59
N PRO A 263 16.76 -21.95 2.41
CA PRO A 263 17.11 -22.49 1.10
C PRO A 263 15.99 -22.23 0.10
N VAL A 264 16.35 -21.93 -1.14
CA VAL A 264 15.38 -21.83 -2.23
C VAL A 264 14.70 -23.19 -2.39
N PRO A 265 13.35 -23.29 -2.33
CA PRO A 265 12.67 -24.57 -2.45
C PRO A 265 12.96 -25.22 -3.81
N ALA A 266 12.92 -26.55 -3.89
CA ALA A 266 13.11 -27.29 -5.14
C ALA A 266 11.97 -26.99 -6.15
N ASP A 267 12.21 -27.25 -7.45
CA ASP A 267 11.25 -26.93 -8.52
C ASP A 267 9.87 -27.62 -8.36
N GLY A 268 9.81 -28.77 -7.68
CA GLY A 268 8.56 -29.48 -7.36
C GLY A 268 7.92 -29.15 -6.01
N SER A 269 8.53 -28.26 -5.21
CA SER A 269 8.06 -27.95 -3.86
C SER A 269 6.68 -27.24 -3.89
N PRO A 270 5.76 -27.57 -2.96
CA PRO A 270 4.51 -26.83 -2.79
C PRO A 270 4.74 -25.33 -2.56
N ALA A 271 5.87 -24.94 -1.95
CA ALA A 271 6.19 -23.54 -1.69
C ALA A 271 6.40 -22.73 -2.97
N ARG A 272 7.09 -23.28 -3.99
CA ARG A 272 7.23 -22.57 -5.28
C ARG A 272 5.90 -22.39 -5.99
N ARG A 273 5.01 -23.37 -5.88
CA ARG A 273 3.66 -23.30 -6.45
C ARG A 273 2.76 -22.32 -5.72
N ALA A 274 3.17 -21.80 -4.55
CA ALA A 274 2.41 -20.79 -3.83
C ALA A 274 2.52 -19.39 -4.43
N PHE A 275 3.35 -19.19 -5.47
CA PHE A 275 3.49 -17.90 -6.15
C PHE A 275 3.19 -18.01 -7.64
N ASP A 276 2.32 -17.12 -8.12
CA ASP A 276 2.00 -16.93 -9.53
C ASP A 276 2.36 -15.49 -9.93
N PRO A 277 3.55 -15.26 -10.51
CA PRO A 277 3.95 -13.93 -10.98
C PRO A 277 3.05 -13.36 -12.08
N ALA A 278 2.26 -14.21 -12.74
CA ALA A 278 1.38 -13.85 -13.84
C ALA A 278 -0.08 -13.66 -13.41
N ILE A 279 -0.42 -13.81 -12.13
CA ILE A 279 -1.78 -13.89 -11.57
C ILE A 279 -2.79 -12.88 -12.12
N ALA A 280 -2.34 -11.72 -12.61
CA ALA A 280 -3.15 -10.74 -13.32
C ALA A 280 -4.01 -11.34 -14.47
N HIS A 281 -3.63 -12.47 -15.07
CA HIS A 281 -4.46 -13.19 -16.06
C HIS A 281 -5.73 -13.83 -15.49
N ARG A 282 -5.81 -13.99 -14.16
CA ARG A 282 -6.96 -14.55 -13.43
C ARG A 282 -7.72 -13.50 -12.61
N LEU A 283 -7.26 -12.26 -12.63
CA LEU A 283 -7.81 -11.15 -11.85
C LEU A 283 -8.51 -10.16 -12.76
N LEU A 284 -9.48 -9.42 -12.20
CA LEU A 284 -10.04 -8.27 -12.90
C LEU A 284 -8.93 -7.22 -13.07
N SER A 285 -8.54 -6.97 -14.32
CA SER A 285 -7.55 -5.97 -14.67
C SER A 285 -8.14 -5.02 -15.70
N VAL A 286 -8.05 -3.72 -15.41
CA VAL A 286 -8.47 -2.64 -16.32
C VAL A 286 -7.30 -2.07 -17.13
N MET A 287 -6.10 -2.62 -16.94
CA MET A 287 -4.90 -2.22 -17.67
C MET A 287 -4.01 -3.43 -17.97
N PRO A 288 -3.23 -3.41 -19.06
CA PRO A 288 -2.24 -4.44 -19.32
C PRO A 288 -1.10 -4.32 -18.32
N LEU A 289 -0.86 -5.38 -17.55
CA LEU A 289 0.19 -5.42 -16.54
C LEU A 289 1.34 -6.30 -17.01
N LYS A 290 2.57 -5.79 -16.84
CA LYS A 290 3.78 -6.60 -17.05
C LYS A 290 4.05 -7.44 -15.82
N ILE A 291 4.56 -8.65 -16.03
CA ILE A 291 5.08 -9.50 -14.96
C ILE A 291 6.32 -8.81 -14.36
N VAL A 292 6.37 -8.71 -13.03
CA VAL A 292 7.47 -8.10 -12.29
C VAL A 292 8.03 -9.12 -11.30
N SER A 293 9.35 -9.25 -11.24
CA SER A 293 10.01 -10.06 -10.23
C SER A 293 10.03 -9.32 -8.89
N LEU A 294 9.58 -9.97 -7.81
CA LEU A 294 9.74 -9.38 -6.48
C LEU A 294 11.25 -9.34 -6.12
N PRO A 295 11.69 -8.33 -5.35
CA PRO A 295 13.09 -8.10 -5.01
C PRO A 295 13.73 -9.26 -4.24
N GLU A 296 15.07 -9.24 -4.21
CA GLU A 296 15.88 -10.13 -3.39
C GLU A 296 15.66 -9.86 -1.90
N GLN A 297 15.66 -10.91 -1.08
CA GLN A 297 15.25 -10.77 0.32
C GLN A 297 16.19 -9.88 1.15
N VAL A 298 17.48 -9.85 0.81
CA VAL A 298 18.46 -8.99 1.49
C VAL A 298 18.09 -7.53 1.32
N ASP A 299 17.66 -7.14 0.11
CA ASP A 299 17.24 -5.77 -0.18
C ASP A 299 15.92 -5.44 0.52
N VAL A 300 15.01 -6.40 0.62
CA VAL A 300 13.74 -6.26 1.37
C VAL A 300 14.00 -5.92 2.83
N TRP A 301 14.92 -6.63 3.50
CA TRP A 301 15.28 -6.32 4.90
C TRP A 301 15.96 -4.97 5.06
N ASN A 302 16.80 -4.57 4.10
CA ASN A 302 17.39 -3.23 4.10
C ASN A 302 16.33 -2.14 3.92
N ASP A 303 15.36 -2.36 3.04
CA ASP A 303 14.27 -1.42 2.79
C ASP A 303 13.33 -1.28 3.99
N TYR A 304 12.93 -2.37 4.63
CA TYR A 304 12.17 -2.32 5.88
C TYR A 304 12.95 -1.60 6.99
N PHE A 305 14.26 -1.85 7.09
CA PHE A 305 15.10 -1.15 8.06
C PHE A 305 15.09 0.36 7.81
N LEU A 306 15.21 0.79 6.55
CA LEU A 306 15.16 2.20 6.15
C LEU A 306 13.78 2.83 6.42
N LEU A 307 12.70 2.12 6.10
CA LEU A 307 11.32 2.53 6.37
C LEU A 307 11.11 2.81 7.87
N VAL A 308 11.44 1.81 8.71
CA VAL A 308 11.28 1.92 10.17
C VAL A 308 12.18 3.02 10.74
N SER A 309 13.42 3.12 10.28
CA SER A 309 14.35 4.16 10.74
C SER A 309 13.85 5.56 10.38
N ARG A 310 13.26 5.74 9.18
CA ARG A 310 12.67 7.02 8.79
C ARG A 310 11.49 7.41 9.67
N LEU A 311 10.60 6.48 9.97
CA LEU A 311 9.48 6.73 10.89
C LEU A 311 9.96 7.05 12.31
N GLN A 312 11.06 6.45 12.78
CA GLN A 312 11.67 6.82 14.06
C GLN A 312 12.13 8.27 14.06
N GLU A 313 12.78 8.74 12.99
CA GLU A 313 13.17 10.14 12.86
C GLU A 313 11.94 11.06 12.86
N VAL A 314 10.85 10.69 12.17
CA VAL A 314 9.57 11.44 12.22
C VAL A 314 9.07 11.55 13.67
N CYS A 315 9.12 10.46 14.45
CA CYS A 315 8.69 10.52 15.85
C CYS A 315 9.53 11.50 16.69
N VAL A 316 10.83 11.61 16.41
CA VAL A 316 11.69 12.61 17.06
C VAL A 316 11.27 14.02 16.68
N LEU A 317 10.99 14.27 15.40
CA LEU A 317 10.48 15.57 14.94
C LEU A 317 9.12 15.93 15.53
N ALA A 318 8.23 14.94 15.63
CA ALA A 318 6.91 15.10 16.25
C ALA A 318 7.02 15.57 17.70
N GLN A 319 8.10 15.21 18.41
CA GLN A 319 8.36 15.65 19.78
C GLN A 319 9.03 17.03 19.87
N SER A 320 9.59 17.57 18.77
CA SER A 320 10.27 18.87 18.81
C SER A 320 9.28 20.01 19.08
N PRO A 321 9.52 20.91 20.05
CA PRO A 321 8.64 22.04 20.31
C PRO A 321 8.75 23.16 19.25
N SER A 322 9.82 23.16 18.46
CA SER A 322 10.14 24.22 17.49
C SER A 322 9.67 23.83 16.08
N MET A 323 8.82 24.66 15.49
CA MET A 323 8.39 24.48 14.10
C MET A 323 9.51 24.84 13.12
N ILE A 324 10.40 25.77 13.50
CA ILE A 324 11.59 26.11 12.70
C ILE A 324 12.52 24.91 12.60
N GLN A 325 12.80 24.20 13.70
CA GLN A 325 13.64 22.99 13.67
C GLN A 325 13.02 21.88 12.80
N ILE A 326 11.70 21.70 12.88
CA ILE A 326 10.99 20.74 12.01
C ILE A 326 11.16 21.13 10.55
N LYS A 327 10.94 22.41 10.20
CA LYS A 327 11.16 22.93 8.84
C LYS A 327 12.58 22.66 8.35
N GLU A 328 13.60 23.04 9.12
CA GLU A 328 15.01 22.88 8.72
C GLU A 328 15.35 21.41 8.48
N PHE A 329 14.86 20.51 9.32
CA PHE A 329 15.10 19.09 9.15
C PHE A 329 14.36 18.50 7.92
N LEU A 330 13.13 18.93 7.66
CA LEU A 330 12.40 18.55 6.45
C LEU A 330 13.08 19.09 5.18
N GLU A 331 13.70 20.27 5.24
CA GLU A 331 14.52 20.80 4.15
C GLU A 331 15.76 19.93 3.92
N LEU A 332 16.48 19.55 5.00
CA LEU A 332 17.60 18.62 4.90
C LEU A 332 17.18 17.28 4.29
N TRP A 333 16.02 16.74 4.68
CA TRP A 333 15.45 15.54 4.06
C TRP A 333 15.19 15.72 2.57
N ALA A 334 14.67 16.88 2.18
CA ALA A 334 14.50 17.26 0.80
C ALA A 334 15.82 17.56 0.07
N TYR A 335 16.99 17.44 0.69
CA TYR A 335 18.28 17.43 -0.04
C TYR A 335 18.94 16.05 -0.09
N GLN A 336 18.49 15.09 0.73
CA GLN A 336 19.02 13.73 0.74
C GLN A 336 18.49 12.87 -0.42
N PRO A 337 19.27 11.87 -0.89
CA PRO A 337 18.78 10.86 -1.82
C PRO A 337 17.50 10.20 -1.29
N PRO A 338 16.50 9.93 -2.15
CA PRO A 338 15.18 9.46 -1.72
C PRO A 338 15.18 7.95 -1.38
N LEU A 339 16.07 7.50 -0.49
CA LEU A 339 16.19 6.07 -0.16
C LEU A 339 14.91 5.56 0.52
N ALA A 340 14.60 6.08 1.72
CA ALA A 340 13.38 5.71 2.45
C ALA A 340 12.13 6.46 1.92
N ASN A 341 12.31 7.71 1.47
CA ASN A 341 11.20 8.57 1.05
C ASN A 341 10.65 8.23 -0.35
N ARG A 342 11.24 7.26 -1.06
CA ARG A 342 10.66 6.75 -2.32
C ARG A 342 9.29 6.10 -2.11
N PHE A 343 9.12 5.44 -0.96
CA PHE A 343 7.87 4.74 -0.65
C PHE A 343 6.78 5.74 -0.28
N GLY A 344 5.65 5.70 -1.00
CA GLY A 344 4.51 6.57 -0.71
C GLY A 344 4.00 6.43 0.72
N ILE A 345 4.04 5.21 1.26
CA ILE A 345 3.55 4.92 2.63
C ILE A 345 4.36 5.65 3.70
N VAL A 346 5.68 5.75 3.54
CA VAL A 346 6.56 6.48 4.48
C VAL A 346 6.20 7.95 4.49
N ARG A 347 6.02 8.54 3.30
CA ARG A 347 5.65 9.95 3.17
C ARG A 347 4.27 10.25 3.76
N SER A 348 3.29 9.40 3.49
CA SER A 348 1.94 9.54 4.05
C SER A 348 1.95 9.42 5.58
N LEU A 349 2.54 8.34 6.13
CA LEU A 349 2.63 8.14 7.58
C LEU A 349 3.41 9.27 8.27
N ALA A 350 4.48 9.76 7.63
CA ALA A 350 5.26 10.86 8.16
C ALA A 350 4.42 12.14 8.30
N TYR A 351 3.64 12.46 7.26
CA TYR A 351 2.72 13.59 7.29
C TYR A 351 1.62 13.41 8.33
N THR A 352 0.95 12.25 8.36
CA THR A 352 -0.07 11.89 9.36
C THR A 352 0.47 12.05 10.78
N THR A 353 1.67 11.51 11.06
CA THR A 353 2.28 11.56 12.40
C THR A 353 2.54 13.01 12.83
N LEU A 354 3.09 13.84 11.95
CA LEU A 354 3.34 15.25 12.26
C LEU A 354 2.05 16.06 12.42
N LEU A 355 1.03 15.77 11.61
CA LEU A 355 -0.27 16.41 11.72
C LEU A 355 -0.94 16.09 13.06
N ILE A 356 -0.95 14.83 13.49
CA ILE A 356 -1.48 14.43 14.81
C ILE A 356 -0.67 15.10 15.93
N ALA A 357 0.65 15.23 15.78
CA ALA A 357 1.52 15.77 16.84
C ALA A 357 1.39 17.28 17.01
N LYS A 358 1.23 18.01 15.90
CA LYS A 358 1.29 19.48 15.87
C LYS A 358 -0.07 20.14 15.67
N GLY A 359 -1.10 19.37 15.34
CA GLY A 359 -2.38 19.90 14.91
C GLY A 359 -2.26 20.69 13.62
N GLU A 360 -3.18 21.61 13.37
CA GLU A 360 -3.25 22.39 12.12
C GLU A 360 -2.66 23.81 12.25
N LEU A 361 -2.26 24.23 13.46
CA LEU A 361 -1.79 25.58 13.77
C LEU A 361 -0.32 25.82 13.38
N TRP A 362 0.11 25.29 12.22
CA TRP A 362 1.51 25.34 11.78
C TRP A 362 1.96 26.78 11.51
N ALA A 363 1.10 27.59 10.90
CA ALA A 363 1.36 29.00 10.62
C ALA A 363 1.47 29.84 11.90
N ASP A 364 0.54 29.69 12.84
CA ASP A 364 0.58 30.44 14.10
C ASP A 364 1.83 30.10 14.92
N ASN A 365 2.14 28.81 15.05
CA ASN A 365 3.34 28.35 15.75
C ASN A 365 4.63 28.87 15.10
N LEU A 366 4.74 28.79 13.77
CA LEU A 366 5.90 29.30 13.03
C LEU A 366 6.03 30.82 13.17
N TYR A 367 4.92 31.55 13.01
CA TYR A 367 4.89 33.01 13.12
C TYR A 367 5.25 33.48 14.53
N LYS A 368 4.72 32.81 15.56
CA LYS A 368 5.03 33.07 16.96
C LYS A 368 6.51 32.83 17.27
N GLU A 369 7.10 31.77 16.72
CA GLU A 369 8.51 31.48 16.90
C GLU A 369 9.41 32.53 16.21
N MET A 370 8.99 33.02 15.04
CA MET A 370 9.74 34.04 14.29
C MET A 370 9.61 35.46 14.88
N THR A 371 8.46 35.82 15.44
CA THR A 371 8.13 37.21 15.82
C THR A 371 7.93 37.44 17.32
N GLY A 372 7.77 36.37 18.10
CA GLY A 372 7.40 36.43 19.51
C GLY A 372 5.92 36.68 19.79
N VAL A 373 5.09 36.92 18.76
CA VAL A 373 3.65 37.20 18.88
C VAL A 373 2.86 36.20 18.04
N SER A 374 1.71 35.70 18.53
CA SER A 374 0.89 34.79 17.72
C SER A 374 0.27 35.51 16.52
N LEU A 375 0.09 34.79 15.42
CA LEU A 375 -0.58 35.31 14.23
C LEU A 375 -2.03 35.69 14.57
N GLU A 376 -2.68 34.90 15.43
CA GLU A 376 -4.01 35.21 15.93
C GLU A 376 -4.07 36.54 16.69
N ALA A 377 -3.13 36.78 17.63
CA ALA A 377 -3.06 38.05 18.37
C ALA A 377 -2.74 39.23 17.46
N PHE A 378 -1.87 39.02 16.46
CA PHE A 378 -1.60 40.05 15.45
C PHE A 378 -2.86 40.39 14.65
N THR A 379 -3.64 39.39 14.24
CA THR A 379 -4.86 39.61 13.47
C THR A 379 -6.01 40.24 14.26
N SER A 380 -6.10 40.00 15.57
CA SER A 380 -7.16 40.56 16.42
C SER A 380 -6.97 42.05 16.73
N ILE A 381 -5.72 42.53 16.79
CA ILE A 381 -5.38 43.94 17.02
C ILE A 381 -5.72 44.80 15.79
N HIS A 382 -5.75 44.20 14.60
CA HIS A 382 -6.03 44.89 13.35
C HIS A 382 -7.24 44.26 12.64
N PRO A 383 -8.48 44.45 13.13
CA PRO A 383 -9.68 43.82 12.56
C PRO A 383 -9.98 44.21 11.10
N VAL A 384 -9.38 45.29 10.60
CA VAL A 384 -9.36 45.65 9.16
C VAL A 384 -8.73 44.54 8.30
N LEU A 385 -7.83 43.72 8.86
CA LEU A 385 -7.23 42.54 8.22
C LEU A 385 -8.24 41.44 7.87
N ILE A 386 -9.43 41.45 8.48
CA ILE A 386 -10.44 40.38 8.33
C ILE A 386 -11.43 40.70 7.20
N GLN A 387 -11.70 41.98 6.91
CA GLN A 387 -12.90 42.37 6.16
C GLN A 387 -12.68 42.75 4.68
N GLN A 388 -11.45 42.97 4.22
CA GLN A 388 -11.20 43.55 2.89
C GLN A 388 -10.75 42.56 1.78
N THR A 389 -10.69 41.26 2.06
CA THR A 389 -10.32 40.24 1.06
C THR A 389 -11.31 39.07 1.06
N PRO A 390 -11.62 38.45 -0.11
CA PRO A 390 -12.61 37.35 -0.20
C PRO A 390 -12.19 36.09 0.56
N LEU A 391 -10.92 35.97 0.94
CA LEU A 391 -10.38 35.06 1.95
C LEU A 391 -9.63 35.93 2.96
N SER A 392 -9.86 35.72 4.28
CA SER A 392 -9.09 36.45 5.28
C SER A 392 -7.59 36.19 5.08
N LEU A 393 -6.76 37.21 5.29
CA LEU A 393 -5.30 37.09 5.14
C LEU A 393 -4.75 35.93 5.99
N LYS A 394 -5.29 35.75 7.20
CA LYS A 394 -4.97 34.62 8.09
C LYS A 394 -5.19 33.28 7.41
N ALA A 395 -6.38 33.04 6.85
CA ALA A 395 -6.70 31.79 6.17
C ALA A 395 -5.78 31.53 4.95
N SER A 396 -5.35 32.60 4.28
CA SER A 396 -4.38 32.49 3.18
C SER A 396 -3.00 32.06 3.69
N ILE A 397 -2.50 32.68 4.77
CA ILE A 397 -1.21 32.32 5.40
C ILE A 397 -1.25 30.89 5.95
N ASP A 398 -2.34 30.49 6.60
CA ASP A 398 -2.55 29.14 7.12
C ASP A 398 -2.43 28.11 5.99
N LYS A 399 -3.19 28.32 4.90
CA LYS A 399 -3.19 27.43 3.73
C LYS A 399 -1.83 27.39 3.04
N MET A 400 -1.19 28.56 2.83
CA MET A 400 0.14 28.64 2.22
C MET A 400 1.19 27.88 3.04
N THR A 401 1.15 28.01 4.38
CA THR A 401 2.07 27.33 5.28
C THR A 401 1.83 25.83 5.29
N GLN A 402 0.58 25.39 5.40
CA GLN A 402 0.22 23.98 5.34
C GLN A 402 0.70 23.33 4.03
N GLU A 403 0.50 24.03 2.91
CA GLU A 403 0.89 23.55 1.58
C GLU A 403 2.41 23.53 1.38
N TYR A 404 3.12 24.49 1.98
CA TYR A 404 4.59 24.51 2.04
C TYR A 404 5.12 23.26 2.75
N PHE A 405 4.66 23.00 3.97
CA PHE A 405 5.12 21.84 4.72
C PHE A 405 4.68 20.51 4.07
N ALA A 406 3.45 20.44 3.55
CA ALA A 406 2.97 19.27 2.83
C ALA A 406 3.83 18.94 1.59
N SER A 407 4.51 19.94 0.99
CA SER A 407 5.40 19.71 -0.15
C SER A 407 6.60 18.82 0.18
N PHE A 408 7.06 18.77 1.44
CA PHE A 408 8.17 17.91 1.87
C PHE A 408 7.81 16.41 1.86
N PHE A 409 6.52 16.08 1.81
CA PHE A 409 6.01 14.70 1.78
C PHE A 409 5.54 14.29 0.37
N CYS A 410 5.79 15.13 -0.63
CA CYS A 410 5.61 14.77 -2.03
C CYS A 410 6.87 14.09 -2.60
N ASN A 411 6.72 13.36 -3.70
CA ASN A 411 7.88 12.99 -4.51
C ASN A 411 8.55 14.26 -5.10
N ARG A 412 9.80 14.16 -5.58
CA ARG A 412 10.58 15.35 -5.99
C ARG A 412 9.91 16.19 -7.10
N PRO A 413 9.40 15.60 -8.19
CA PRO A 413 8.65 16.37 -9.19
C PRO A 413 7.43 17.10 -8.62
N ARG A 414 6.67 16.44 -7.74
CA ARG A 414 5.46 17.00 -7.12
C ARG A 414 5.78 18.07 -6.09
N GLN A 415 6.85 17.91 -5.31
CA GLN A 415 7.36 18.94 -4.42
C GLN A 415 7.64 20.23 -5.19
N ARG A 416 8.41 20.14 -6.30
CA ARG A 416 8.69 21.30 -7.17
C ARG A 416 7.40 21.94 -7.68
N ARG A 417 6.47 21.14 -8.21
CA ARG A 417 5.19 21.63 -8.75
C ARG A 417 4.37 22.35 -7.67
N LYS A 418 4.29 21.79 -6.46
CA LYS A 418 3.56 22.36 -5.33
C LYS A 418 4.16 23.70 -4.92
N LEU A 419 5.48 23.80 -4.80
CA LEU A 419 6.18 25.06 -4.51
C LEU A 419 5.94 26.12 -5.60
N CYS A 420 5.96 25.74 -6.88
CA CYS A 420 5.66 26.66 -7.99
C CYS A 420 4.23 27.22 -7.93
N ASN A 421 3.23 26.38 -7.62
CA ASN A 421 1.83 26.81 -7.56
C ASN A 421 1.59 27.89 -6.49
N TRP A 422 2.35 27.85 -5.40
CA TRP A 422 2.21 28.78 -4.28
C TRP A 422 3.14 29.99 -4.35
N MET A 423 4.13 30.00 -5.25
CA MET A 423 5.14 31.05 -5.37
C MET A 423 4.54 32.45 -5.58
N GLY A 424 3.51 32.58 -6.42
CA GLY A 424 2.81 33.86 -6.64
C GLY A 424 2.14 34.39 -5.37
N HIS A 425 1.53 33.50 -4.58
CA HIS A 425 0.89 33.87 -3.31
C HIS A 425 1.94 34.36 -2.30
N TRP A 426 3.09 33.66 -2.20
CA TRP A 426 4.21 34.09 -1.37
C TRP A 426 4.79 35.44 -1.80
N ALA A 427 4.88 35.69 -3.11
CA ALA A 427 5.37 36.97 -3.65
C ALA A 427 4.42 38.14 -3.39
N MET A 428 3.09 37.89 -3.35
CA MET A 428 2.09 38.92 -3.08
C MET A 428 1.94 39.26 -1.60
N LEU A 429 2.30 38.34 -0.70
CA LEU A 429 2.11 38.49 0.74
C LEU A 429 2.73 39.78 1.33
N PRO A 430 3.99 40.17 0.99
CA PRO A 430 4.57 41.42 1.49
C PRO A 430 3.78 42.67 1.05
N PHE A 431 3.30 42.72 -0.19
CA PHE A 431 2.51 43.84 -0.71
C PHE A 431 1.17 43.94 0.01
N GLN A 432 0.49 42.81 0.22
CA GLN A 432 -0.75 42.74 0.99
C GLN A 432 -0.54 43.27 2.41
N LEU A 433 0.52 42.82 3.10
CA LEU A 433 0.86 43.30 4.44
C LEU A 433 1.17 44.81 4.47
N GLN A 434 1.90 45.34 3.47
CA GLN A 434 2.22 46.76 3.37
C GLN A 434 0.98 47.64 3.14
N ASP A 435 0.09 47.24 2.22
CA ASP A 435 -1.12 48.01 1.93
C ASP A 435 -2.08 48.01 3.13
N LEU A 436 -2.10 46.91 3.90
CA LEU A 436 -2.81 46.82 5.17
C LEU A 436 -2.22 47.74 6.24
N MET A 437 -0.88 47.80 6.37
CA MET A 437 -0.23 48.73 7.30
C MET A 437 -0.54 50.20 6.97
N LYS A 438 -0.54 50.58 5.68
CA LYS A 438 -0.92 51.93 5.23
C LYS A 438 -2.38 52.25 5.55
N SER A 439 -3.28 51.30 5.32
CA SER A 439 -4.71 51.46 5.61
C SER A 439 -4.95 51.63 7.12
N ALA A 440 -4.26 50.85 7.96
CA ALA A 440 -4.35 50.98 9.42
C ALA A 440 -3.80 52.31 9.95
N SER A 441 -2.73 52.85 9.33
CA SER A 441 -2.16 54.14 9.72
C SER A 441 -2.95 55.35 9.23
N SER A 442 -3.84 55.18 8.24
CA SER A 442 -4.77 56.22 7.78
C SER A 442 -6.07 56.33 8.61
N LEU A 443 -6.30 55.38 9.52
CA LEU A 443 -7.48 55.30 10.40
C LEU A 443 -7.21 55.81 11.84
N VAL A 444 -5.96 56.17 12.14
CA VAL A 444 -5.50 56.85 13.38
C VAL A 444 -5.20 58.29 13.03
#